data_AF-A0A286YDL9-F1
#
_entry.id   AF-A0A286YDL9-F1
#
_cell.length_a   1.000
_cell.length_b   1.000
_cell.length_c   1.000
_cell.angle_alpha   90.00
_cell.angle_beta   90.00
_cell.angle_gamma   90.00
#
_symmetry.space_group_name_H-M   'P 1'
#
loop_
_entity.id
_entity.type
_entity.pdbx_description
1 polymer ?
#
loop_
_entity_poly.entity_id
_entity_poly.type
_entity_poly.pdbx_seq_one_letter_code
_entity_poly.pdbx_strand_id
1 'polypeptide(L)' 'MSWWSGVWRSVWSALSREVREHVGTDHLGNKYYYVAEYKNWRGTA' A
#
# COMPACT_ATOMS: atom_id res chain seq x y z
N MET A 1 -21.81 17.36 -6.43
CA MET A 1 -21.88 15.89 -6.61
C MET A 1 -20.50 15.30 -6.30
N SER A 2 -20.23 14.92 -5.05
CA SER A 2 -18.89 14.53 -4.54
C SER A 2 -18.87 13.14 -3.88
N TRP A 3 -19.97 12.38 -3.97
CA TRP A 3 -20.05 11.08 -3.33
C TRP A 3 -19.20 10.01 -4.05
N TRP A 4 -19.23 10.00 -5.39
CA TRP A 4 -18.48 9.05 -6.22
C TRP A 4 -16.96 9.17 -6.07
N SER A 5 -16.43 10.39 -5.91
CA SER A 5 -14.99 10.61 -5.74
C SER A 5 -14.45 10.01 -4.43
N GLY A 6 -15.25 10.05 -3.35
CA GLY A 6 -14.86 9.45 -2.07
C GLY A 6 -14.83 7.92 -2.10
N VAL A 7 -15.78 7.31 -2.82
CA VAL A 7 -15.82 5.86 -3.02
C VAL A 7 -14.63 5.41 -3.87
N TRP A 8 -14.38 6.10 -4.99
CA TRP A 8 -13.25 5.78 -5.86
C TRP A 8 -11.90 5.93 -5.15
N ARG A 9 -11.74 6.96 -4.29
CA ARG A 9 -10.53 7.14 -3.47
C ARG A 9 -10.34 6.02 -2.44
N SER A 10 -11.43 5.55 -1.84
CA SER A 10 -11.39 4.45 -0.86
C SER A 10 -11.03 3.13 -1.51
N VAL A 11 -11.63 2.84 -2.68
CA VAL A 11 -11.32 1.65 -3.49
C VAL A 11 -9.88 1.71 -4.01
N TRP A 12 -9.46 2.86 -4.52
CA TRP A 12 -8.08 3.04 -5.00
C TRP A 12 -7.07 2.89 -3.87
N SER A 13 -7.34 3.43 -2.67
CA SER A 13 -6.49 3.26 -1.48
C SER A 13 -6.42 1.81 -0.99
N ALA A 14 -7.52 1.06 -1.10
CA ALA A 14 -7.58 -0.35 -0.74
C ALA A 14 -6.84 -1.24 -1.76
N LEU A 15 -6.90 -0.91 -3.05
CA LEU A 15 -6.21 -1.64 -4.12
C LEU A 15 -4.73 -1.25 -4.26
N SER A 16 -4.38 0.01 -4.02
CA SER A 16 -3.00 0.51 -4.02
C SER A 16 -2.24 0.13 -2.76
N ARG A 17 -2.90 -0.50 -1.80
CA ARG A 17 -2.28 -1.31 -0.75
C ARG A 17 -1.65 -2.53 -1.42
N GLU A 18 -0.59 -2.31 -2.18
CA GLU A 18 0.53 -3.25 -2.21
C GLU A 18 0.71 -3.73 -0.77
N VAL A 19 0.82 -5.05 -0.56
CA VAL A 19 0.94 -5.66 0.76
C VAL A 19 2.27 -5.19 1.37
N ARG A 20 2.19 -4.01 1.98
CA ARG A 20 3.26 -3.30 2.65
C ARG A 20 3.10 -3.63 4.12
N GLU A 21 3.80 -4.65 4.57
CA GLU A 21 3.73 -5.11 5.95
C GLU A 21 4.39 -4.08 6.86
N HIS A 22 3.71 -3.63 7.91
CA HIS A 22 4.28 -2.63 8.81
C HIS A 22 5.38 -3.29 9.66
N VAL A 23 6.62 -2.85 9.48
CA VAL A 23 7.79 -3.45 10.14
C VAL A 23 8.09 -2.76 11.46
N GLY A 24 7.80 -1.46 11.55
CA GLY A 24 8.05 -0.71 12.77
C GLY A 24 8.05 0.79 12.56
N THR A 25 8.35 1.50 13.63
CA THR A 25 8.47 2.95 13.65
C THR A 25 9.74 3.29 14.38
N ASP A 26 10.57 4.18 13.82
CA ASP A 26 11.75 4.65 14.52
C ASP A 26 11.37 5.58 15.69
N HIS A 27 12.35 5.92 16.52
CA HIS A 27 12.15 6.87 17.62
C HIS A 27 11.81 8.29 17.15
N LEU A 28 11.96 8.60 15.86
CA LEU A 28 11.63 9.88 15.24
C LEU A 28 10.19 9.89 14.67
N GLY A 29 9.49 8.76 14.68
CA GLY A 29 8.12 8.62 14.16
C GLY A 29 8.00 8.21 12.69
N ASN A 30 9.11 7.90 12.01
CA ASN A 30 9.07 7.42 10.63
C ASN A 30 8.61 5.96 10.59
N LYS A 31 7.66 5.65 9.70
CA LYS A 31 7.07 4.31 9.56
C LYS A 31 7.74 3.57 8.41
N TYR A 32 8.26 2.39 8.73
CA TYR A 32 8.89 1.51 7.74
C TYR A 32 7.93 0.39 7.37
N TYR A 33 7.84 0.13 6.08
CA TYR A 33 6.98 -0.91 5.54
C TYR A 33 7.82 -1.86 4.67
N TYR A 34 7.63 -3.16 4.86
CA TYR A 34 8.18 -4.20 4.01
C TYR A 34 7.28 -4.32 2.78
N VAL A 35 7.79 -3.92 1.63
CA VAL A 35 7.11 -4.13 0.35
C VAL A 35 7.41 -5.57 -0.05
N ALA A 36 6.40 -6.43 -0.06
CA ALA A 36 6.57 -7.76 -0.62
C ALA A 36 7.09 -7.62 -2.05
N GLU A 37 8.23 -8.28 -2.31
CA GLU A 37 8.92 -8.22 -3.59
C GLU A 37 7.92 -8.50 -4.72
N TYR A 38 7.80 -7.54 -5.64
CA TYR A 38 6.82 -7.62 -6.71
C TYR A 38 7.23 -8.76 -7.65
N LYS A 39 6.71 -9.96 -7.41
CA LYS A 39 6.80 -11.04 -8.39
C LYS A 39 5.90 -10.68 -9.55
N ASN A 40 6.52 -10.31 -10.67
CA ASN A 40 5.83 -10.23 -11.94
C ASN A 40 5.20 -11.61 -12.27
N TRP A 41 4.29 -11.66 -13.23
CA TRP A 41 3.65 -12.92 -13.67
C TRP A 41 4.64 -13.98 -14.22
N ARG A 42 5.91 -13.60 -14.42
CA ARG A 42 7.01 -14.49 -14.83
C ARG A 42 7.82 -15.01 -13.64
N GLY A 43 7.42 -14.70 -12.40
CA GLY A 43 8.01 -15.22 -11.17
C GLY A 43 9.44 -14.76 -10.87
N THR A 44 9.94 -13.74 -11.58
CA THR A 44 11.27 -13.18 -11.35
C THR A 44 11.18 -12.00 -10.41
N ALA A 45 11.82 -12.18 -9.26
CA ALA A 45 12.20 -11.17 -8.29
C ALA A 45 13.57 -10.62 -8.72
#